data_AF-A0AAE0A163-F1
#
_entry.id   AF-A0AAE0A163-F1
#
_cell.length_a   1.000
_cell.length_b   1.000
_cell.length_c   1.000
_cell.angle_alpha   90.00
_cell.angle_beta   90.00
_cell.angle_gamma   90.00
#
_symmetry.space_group_name_H-M   'P 1'
#
loop_
_entity.id
_entity.type
_entity.pdbx_description
1 polymer ?
#
loop_
_entity_poly.entity_id
_entity_poly.type
_entity_poly.pdbx_seq_one_letter_code
_entity_poly.pdbx_strand_id
1 'polypeptide(L)'
;MKMAEHPRFHSDESKARIGFTLRHVWRKRLRWKQWGENFILSWSKSIAKAAKDGWTDQQELNWDSYEKLEQEMTGQQLQLAEDKAKAKEMAKKIREKAALKRAEKVAMAKAQKMARLSQKRKEREEKAKARREIKRKTGRKSKKDGELSISQGLKLKRRLTKIHKRKSVNGPVTIRGNLVNSHIPAWEKLDIDLLNKEKVQREVSLADQIRAAKNKRMQSTAKEVLVASSSAHPFSMRCRD
;
A
#
# COMPACT_ATOMS: atom_id res chain seq x y z
N MET A 1 24.02 16.17 -12.38
CA MET A 1 23.08 15.63 -11.37
C MET A 1 21.70 15.57 -11.98
N LYS A 2 21.09 14.38 -12.11
CA LYS A 2 19.77 14.20 -12.71
C LYS A 2 18.75 14.05 -11.57
N MET A 3 17.98 15.09 -11.29
CA MET A 3 16.94 15.09 -10.25
C MET A 3 15.73 14.33 -10.80
N ALA A 4 15.68 13.01 -10.58
CA ALA A 4 14.46 12.26 -10.82
C ALA A 4 13.48 12.57 -9.68
N GLU A 5 12.64 13.58 -9.89
CA GLU A 5 11.49 13.84 -9.03
C GLU A 5 10.64 12.56 -8.95
N HIS A 6 10.60 11.97 -7.75
CA HIS A 6 9.78 10.80 -7.49
C HIS A 6 8.31 11.23 -7.50
N PRO A 7 7.43 10.56 -8.27
CA PRO A 7 6.00 10.82 -8.21
C PRO A 7 5.50 10.66 -6.77
N ARG A 8 4.98 11.74 -6.19
CA ARG A 8 4.30 11.69 -4.88
C ARG A 8 3.08 10.78 -5.02
N PHE A 9 3.20 9.55 -4.52
CA PHE A 9 2.06 8.65 -4.44
C PHE A 9 1.09 9.18 -3.38
N HIS A 10 -0.04 9.72 -3.82
CA HIS A 10 -1.15 10.02 -2.92
C HIS A 10 -1.60 8.77 -2.19
N SER A 11 -1.86 8.88 -0.88
CA SER A 11 -2.47 7.80 -0.10
C SER A 11 -3.85 7.45 -0.66
N ASP A 12 -4.28 6.21 -0.49
CA ASP A 12 -5.60 5.77 -0.97
C ASP A 12 -6.74 6.57 -0.33
N GLU A 13 -6.55 7.03 0.91
CA GLU A 13 -7.46 7.95 1.58
C GLU A 13 -7.56 9.29 0.86
N SER A 14 -6.43 9.86 0.41
CA SER A 14 -6.41 11.13 -0.31
C SER A 14 -7.13 10.99 -1.67
N LYS A 15 -6.87 9.90 -2.38
CA LYS A 15 -7.57 9.58 -3.64
C LYS A 15 -9.08 9.39 -3.43
N ALA A 16 -9.48 8.74 -2.33
CA ALA A 16 -10.88 8.55 -1.99
C ALA A 16 -11.59 9.87 -1.70
N ARG A 17 -10.95 10.77 -0.93
CA ARG A 17 -11.47 12.12 -0.63
C ARG A 17 -11.62 12.96 -1.90
N ILE A 18 -10.59 13.01 -2.75
CA ILE A 18 -10.64 13.73 -4.04
C ILE A 18 -11.73 13.14 -4.95
N GLY A 19 -11.83 11.81 -5.03
CA GLY A 19 -12.87 11.16 -5.80
C GLY A 19 -14.28 11.47 -5.29
N PHE A 20 -14.46 11.57 -3.97
CA PHE A 20 -15.74 11.90 -3.35
C PHE A 20 -16.17 13.34 -3.66
N THR A 21 -15.28 14.32 -3.47
CA THR A 21 -15.59 15.73 -3.73
C THR A 21 -15.93 15.95 -5.19
N LEU A 22 -15.16 15.34 -6.10
CA LEU A 22 -15.44 15.39 -7.54
C LEU A 22 -16.83 14.81 -7.85
N ARG A 23 -17.14 13.59 -7.39
CA ARG A 23 -18.47 12.97 -7.57
C ARG A 23 -19.61 13.80 -7.00
N HIS A 24 -19.38 14.55 -5.91
CA HIS A 24 -20.37 15.42 -5.32
C HIS A 24 -20.66 16.63 -6.23
N VAL A 25 -19.62 17.31 -6.74
CA VAL A 25 -19.76 18.44 -7.67
C VAL A 25 -20.48 18.02 -8.95
N TRP A 26 -20.08 16.89 -9.55
CA TRP A 26 -20.75 16.37 -10.74
C TRP A 26 -22.23 16.03 -10.48
N ARG A 27 -22.58 15.46 -9.33
CA ARG A 27 -23.97 15.22 -8.95
C ARG A 27 -24.77 16.52 -8.81
N LYS A 28 -24.19 17.56 -8.21
CA LYS A 28 -24.83 18.87 -8.14
C LYS A 28 -25.07 19.42 -9.55
N ARG A 29 -24.04 19.48 -10.39
CA ARG A 29 -24.14 19.99 -11.77
C ARG A 29 -25.17 19.21 -12.59
N LEU A 30 -25.21 17.89 -12.46
CA LEU A 30 -26.21 17.06 -13.13
C LEU A 30 -27.64 17.40 -12.69
N ARG A 31 -27.87 17.59 -11.39
CA ARG A 31 -29.18 18.02 -10.88
C ARG A 31 -29.60 19.37 -11.43
N TRP A 32 -28.70 20.36 -11.45
CA TRP A 32 -28.98 21.67 -12.02
C TRP A 32 -29.34 21.58 -13.51
N LYS A 33 -28.61 20.79 -14.29
CA LYS A 33 -28.92 20.56 -15.71
C LYS A 33 -30.32 19.95 -15.87
N GLN A 34 -30.61 18.89 -15.11
CA GLN A 34 -31.90 18.20 -15.18
C GLN A 34 -33.05 19.09 -14.73
N TRP A 35 -32.85 19.92 -13.71
CA TRP A 35 -33.84 20.90 -13.26
C TRP A 35 -34.09 21.97 -14.32
N GLY A 36 -33.05 22.47 -14.98
CA GLY A 36 -33.19 23.41 -16.09
C GLY A 36 -33.96 22.83 -17.28
N GLU A 37 -33.61 21.60 -17.69
CA GLU A 37 -34.34 20.87 -18.74
C GLU A 37 -35.82 20.67 -18.37
N ASN A 38 -36.10 20.21 -17.15
CA ASN A 38 -37.46 20.04 -16.66
C ASN A 38 -38.24 21.37 -16.59
N PHE A 39 -37.57 22.45 -16.17
CA PHE A 39 -38.17 23.78 -16.12
C PHE A 39 -38.58 24.25 -17.52
N ILE A 40 -37.67 24.16 -18.50
CA ILE A 40 -37.95 24.52 -19.90
C ILE A 40 -39.12 23.70 -20.44
N LEU A 41 -39.14 22.39 -20.17
CA LEU A 41 -40.24 21.49 -20.53
C LEU A 41 -41.57 21.89 -19.88
N SER A 42 -41.57 22.24 -18.59
CA SER A 42 -42.79 22.67 -17.89
C SER A 42 -43.29 24.03 -18.39
N TRP A 43 -42.36 24.93 -18.69
CA TRP A 43 -42.66 26.27 -19.21
C TRP A 43 -43.22 26.20 -20.63
N SER A 44 -42.62 25.41 -21.52
CA SER A 44 -43.14 25.20 -22.87
C SER A 44 -44.54 24.57 -22.85
N LYS A 45 -44.79 23.59 -21.98
CA LYS A 45 -46.12 23.02 -21.77
C LYS A 45 -47.13 24.05 -21.27
N SER A 46 -46.74 24.90 -20.33
CA SER A 46 -47.62 25.96 -19.81
C SER A 46 -47.99 26.98 -20.90
N ILE A 47 -47.02 27.37 -21.74
CA ILE A 47 -47.26 28.26 -22.89
C ILE A 47 -48.19 27.59 -23.89
N ALA A 48 -47.90 26.34 -24.26
CA ALA A 48 -48.71 25.60 -25.22
C ALA A 48 -50.15 25.43 -24.74
N LYS A 49 -50.35 25.18 -23.43
CA LYS A 49 -51.68 25.13 -22.82
C LYS A 49 -52.39 26.49 -22.84
N ALA A 50 -51.70 27.57 -22.44
CA ALA A 50 -52.27 28.91 -22.48
C ALA A 50 -52.64 29.36 -23.91
N ALA A 51 -51.83 28.99 -24.90
CA ALA A 51 -52.11 29.23 -26.31
C ALA A 51 -53.30 28.42 -26.83
N LYS A 52 -53.52 27.21 -26.29
CA LYS A 52 -54.68 26.36 -26.62
C LYS A 52 -55.97 26.92 -26.01
N ASP A 53 -55.94 27.29 -24.73
CA ASP A 53 -57.14 27.68 -23.98
C ASP A 53 -57.63 29.10 -24.35
N GLY A 54 -56.78 29.94 -24.97
CA GLY A 54 -57.14 31.30 -25.40
C GLY A 54 -57.51 32.23 -24.24
N TRP A 55 -57.85 33.49 -24.54
CA TRP A 55 -58.53 34.36 -23.58
C TRP A 55 -60.04 34.07 -23.66
N THR A 56 -60.75 34.21 -22.54
CA THR A 56 -62.12 33.70 -22.26
C THR A 56 -63.21 33.99 -23.30
N ASP A 57 -62.97 34.86 -24.29
CA ASP A 57 -63.93 35.32 -25.30
C ASP A 57 -63.55 34.92 -26.74
N GLN A 58 -62.57 34.03 -26.95
CA GLN A 58 -62.11 33.61 -28.27
C GLN A 58 -62.43 32.14 -28.56
N GLN A 59 -63.02 31.86 -29.73
CA GLN A 59 -63.40 30.52 -30.19
C GLN A 59 -62.20 29.56 -30.16
N GLU A 60 -62.36 28.37 -29.56
CA GLU A 60 -61.33 27.31 -29.50
C GLU A 60 -60.76 27.07 -30.89
N LEU A 61 -59.55 27.57 -31.14
CA LEU A 61 -58.88 27.39 -32.40
C LEU A 61 -58.25 25.99 -32.37
N ASN A 62 -58.74 25.09 -33.22
CA ASN A 62 -58.29 23.70 -33.30
C ASN A 62 -56.85 23.66 -33.83
N TRP A 63 -55.88 23.83 -32.92
CA TRP A 63 -54.47 23.76 -33.23
C TRP A 63 -54.02 22.29 -33.23
N ASP A 64 -54.17 21.60 -34.37
CA ASP A 64 -53.58 20.27 -34.62
C ASP A 64 -52.06 20.24 -34.36
N SER A 65 -51.43 21.42 -34.34
CA SER A 65 -50.03 21.62 -33.93
C SER A 65 -49.74 21.12 -32.51
N TYR A 66 -50.68 21.21 -31.58
CA TYR A 66 -50.45 20.81 -30.19
C TYR A 66 -50.36 19.29 -30.06
N GLU A 67 -51.29 18.56 -30.66
CA GLU A 67 -51.28 17.09 -30.64
C GLU A 67 -50.03 16.54 -31.32
N LYS A 68 -49.60 17.15 -32.44
CA LYS A 68 -48.34 16.79 -33.10
C LYS A 68 -47.13 17.01 -32.21
N LEU A 69 -47.08 18.14 -31.49
CA LEU A 69 -45.97 18.45 -30.58
C LEU A 69 -45.97 17.51 -29.36
N GLU A 70 -47.14 17.17 -28.83
CA GLU A 70 -47.26 16.20 -27.73
C GLU A 70 -46.82 14.79 -28.16
N GLN A 71 -47.23 14.36 -29.36
CA GLN A 71 -46.77 13.09 -29.96
C GLN A 71 -45.25 13.09 -30.20
N GLU A 72 -44.68 14.19 -30.68
CA GLU A 72 -43.22 14.30 -30.88
C GLU A 72 -42.47 14.26 -29.54
N MET A 73 -42.95 14.99 -28.53
CA MET A 73 -42.35 15.01 -27.20
C MET A 73 -42.39 13.64 -26.52
N THR A 74 -43.51 12.91 -26.65
CA THR A 74 -43.63 11.54 -26.12
C THR A 74 -42.72 10.57 -26.88
N GLY A 75 -42.63 10.70 -28.21
CA GLY A 75 -41.68 9.94 -29.03
C GLY A 75 -40.22 10.15 -28.62
N GLN A 76 -39.81 11.42 -28.43
CA GLN A 76 -38.46 11.76 -27.96
C GLN A 76 -38.16 11.19 -26.57
N GLN A 77 -39.13 11.20 -25.65
CA GLN A 77 -38.97 10.60 -24.32
C GLN A 77 -38.77 9.09 -24.38
N LEU A 78 -39.53 8.39 -25.24
CA LEU A 78 -39.38 6.95 -25.46
C LEU A 78 -38.00 6.61 -26.03
N GLN A 79 -37.56 7.34 -27.05
CA GLN A 79 -36.24 7.15 -27.66
C GLN A 79 -35.10 7.36 -26.63
N LEU A 80 -35.17 8.43 -25.84
CA LEU A 80 -34.22 8.70 -24.75
C LEU A 80 -34.19 7.57 -23.70
N ALA A 81 -35.34 6.98 -23.39
CA ALA A 81 -35.44 5.86 -22.46
C ALA A 81 -34.78 4.61 -23.03
N GLU A 82 -34.99 4.32 -24.31
CA GLU A 82 -34.42 3.19 -25.02
C GLU A 82 -32.88 3.31 -25.12
N ASP A 83 -32.36 4.49 -25.48
CA ASP A 83 -30.93 4.74 -25.56
C ASP A 83 -30.25 4.61 -24.18
N LYS A 84 -30.91 5.10 -23.13
CA LYS A 84 -30.44 4.90 -21.74
C LYS A 84 -30.43 3.42 -21.36
N ALA A 85 -31.40 2.63 -21.80
CA ALA A 85 -31.44 1.19 -21.55
C ALA A 85 -30.30 0.46 -22.28
N LYS A 86 -30.10 0.76 -23.58
CA LYS A 86 -28.99 0.23 -24.40
C LYS A 86 -27.64 0.57 -23.80
N ALA A 87 -27.43 1.82 -23.36
CA ALA A 87 -26.19 2.26 -22.72
C ALA A 87 -25.92 1.52 -21.40
N LYS A 88 -26.94 1.28 -20.59
CA LYS A 88 -26.82 0.49 -19.33
C LYS A 88 -26.40 -0.95 -19.61
N GLU A 89 -27.00 -1.60 -20.61
CA GLU A 89 -26.64 -2.96 -21.01
C GLU A 89 -25.19 -3.06 -21.52
N MET A 90 -24.78 -2.12 -22.37
CA MET A 90 -23.39 -2.05 -22.83
C MET A 90 -22.41 -1.84 -21.67
N ALA A 91 -22.75 -0.97 -20.72
CA ALA A 91 -21.93 -0.74 -19.52
C ALA A 91 -21.81 -2.01 -18.65
N LYS A 92 -22.87 -2.80 -18.50
CA LYS A 92 -22.81 -4.10 -17.80
C LYS A 92 -21.86 -5.07 -18.51
N LYS A 93 -21.99 -5.25 -19.82
CA LYS A 93 -21.13 -6.14 -20.62
C LYS A 93 -19.66 -5.74 -20.53
N ILE A 94 -19.35 -4.44 -20.54
CA ILE A 94 -17.98 -3.94 -20.37
C ILE A 94 -17.44 -4.29 -18.97
N ARG A 95 -18.24 -4.09 -17.92
CA ARG A 95 -17.85 -4.43 -16.54
C ARG A 95 -17.59 -5.92 -16.38
N GLU A 96 -18.45 -6.76 -16.94
CA GLU A 96 -18.32 -8.21 -16.91
C GLU A 96 -17.04 -8.67 -17.63
N LYS A 97 -16.81 -8.19 -18.87
CA LYS A 97 -15.56 -8.45 -19.59
C LYS A 97 -14.32 -8.00 -18.81
N ALA A 98 -14.40 -6.85 -18.14
CA ALA A 98 -13.31 -6.37 -17.30
C ALA A 98 -13.10 -7.21 -16.03
N ALA A 99 -14.17 -7.79 -15.46
CA ALA A 99 -14.08 -8.71 -14.33
C ALA A 99 -13.44 -10.04 -14.74
N LEU A 100 -13.86 -10.61 -15.88
CA LEU A 100 -13.27 -11.84 -16.44
C LEU A 100 -11.77 -11.68 -16.70
N LYS A 101 -11.35 -10.59 -17.35
CA LYS A 101 -9.92 -10.30 -17.59
C LYS A 101 -9.13 -10.14 -16.28
N ARG A 102 -9.74 -9.62 -15.21
CA ARG A 102 -9.09 -9.53 -13.90
C ARG A 102 -8.95 -10.91 -13.27
N ALA A 103 -9.98 -11.74 -13.33
CA ALA A 103 -9.95 -13.09 -12.80
C ALA A 103 -8.88 -13.95 -13.51
N GLU A 104 -8.79 -13.85 -14.84
CA GLU A 104 -7.77 -14.53 -15.64
C GLU A 104 -6.35 -14.11 -15.23
N LYS A 105 -6.09 -12.81 -15.09
CA LYS A 105 -4.79 -12.30 -14.61
C LYS A 105 -4.45 -12.82 -13.21
N VAL A 106 -5.43 -12.90 -12.31
CA VAL A 106 -5.24 -13.45 -10.96
C VAL A 106 -4.94 -14.95 -11.01
N ALA A 107 -5.62 -15.71 -11.85
CA ALA A 107 -5.37 -17.15 -12.04
C ALA A 107 -3.97 -17.40 -12.61
N MET A 108 -3.57 -16.64 -13.64
CA MET A 108 -2.24 -16.70 -14.24
C MET A 108 -1.15 -16.38 -13.21
N ALA A 109 -1.34 -15.34 -12.39
CA ALA A 109 -0.41 -15.00 -11.31
C ALA A 109 -0.30 -16.11 -10.25
N LYS A 110 -1.43 -16.74 -9.87
CA LYS A 110 -1.43 -17.89 -8.95
C LYS A 110 -0.71 -19.09 -9.56
N ALA A 111 -0.99 -19.44 -10.82
CA ALA A 111 -0.34 -20.54 -11.53
C ALA A 111 1.17 -20.32 -11.63
N GLN A 112 1.60 -19.12 -12.00
CA GLN A 112 3.02 -18.75 -12.07
C GLN A 112 3.69 -18.86 -10.69
N LYS A 113 3.01 -18.43 -9.61
CA LYS A 113 3.53 -18.57 -8.24
C LYS A 113 3.67 -20.05 -7.85
N MET A 114 2.70 -20.89 -8.18
CA MET A 114 2.76 -22.33 -7.89
C MET A 114 3.85 -23.04 -8.70
N ALA A 115 4.03 -22.69 -9.97
CA ALA A 115 5.11 -23.21 -10.80
C ALA A 115 6.50 -22.87 -10.22
N ARG A 116 6.71 -21.60 -9.81
CA ARG A 116 7.94 -21.17 -9.15
C ARG A 116 8.19 -21.92 -7.83
N LEU A 117 7.14 -22.18 -7.04
CA LEU A 117 7.27 -22.94 -5.80
C LEU A 117 7.63 -24.41 -6.05
N SER A 118 7.03 -25.04 -7.08
CA SER A 118 7.35 -26.40 -7.49
C SER A 118 8.80 -26.54 -7.95
N GLN A 119 9.27 -25.62 -8.79
CA GLN A 119 10.67 -25.59 -9.24
C GLN A 119 11.65 -25.45 -8.07
N LYS A 120 11.39 -24.52 -7.14
CA LYS A 120 12.21 -24.36 -5.92
C LYS A 120 12.21 -25.62 -5.04
N ARG A 121 11.11 -26.39 -4.99
CA ARG A 121 11.06 -27.66 -4.24
C ARG A 121 11.96 -28.73 -4.89
N LYS A 122 11.87 -28.90 -6.21
CA LYS A 122 12.73 -29.84 -6.97
C LYS A 122 14.21 -29.51 -6.80
N GLU A 123 14.58 -28.24 -6.94
CA GLU A 123 15.96 -27.77 -6.75
C GLU A 123 16.49 -28.06 -5.33
N ARG A 124 15.66 -27.86 -4.30
CA ARG A 124 16.02 -28.20 -2.91
C ARG A 124 16.20 -29.69 -2.71
N GLU A 125 15.36 -30.51 -3.32
CA GLU A 125 15.44 -31.96 -3.25
C GLU A 125 16.70 -32.50 -3.94
N GLU A 126 17.04 -31.99 -5.12
CA GLU A 126 18.27 -32.32 -5.84
C GLU A 126 19.51 -31.90 -5.03
N LYS A 127 19.52 -30.69 -4.47
CA LYS A 127 20.59 -30.25 -3.55
C LYS A 127 20.72 -31.16 -2.34
N ALA A 128 19.62 -31.65 -1.79
CA ALA A 128 19.64 -32.60 -0.67
C ALA A 128 20.17 -33.98 -1.10
N LYS A 129 19.78 -34.48 -2.28
CA LYS A 129 20.29 -35.72 -2.88
C LYS A 129 21.80 -35.63 -3.14
N ALA A 130 22.28 -34.55 -3.76
CA ALA A 130 23.70 -34.29 -3.98
C ALA A 130 24.49 -34.25 -2.66
N ARG A 131 23.97 -33.57 -1.62
CA ARG A 131 24.59 -33.57 -0.28
C ARG A 131 24.65 -34.96 0.34
N ARG A 132 23.58 -35.76 0.22
CA ARG A 132 23.56 -37.17 0.71
C ARG A 132 24.57 -38.03 -0.04
N GLU A 133 24.72 -37.84 -1.34
CA GLU A 133 25.68 -38.57 -2.16
C GLU A 133 27.12 -38.22 -1.83
N ILE A 134 27.43 -36.93 -1.66
CA ILE A 134 28.75 -36.46 -1.19
C ILE A 134 29.07 -37.11 0.16
N LYS A 135 28.15 -37.07 1.14
CA LYS A 135 28.35 -37.72 2.45
C LYS A 135 28.58 -39.24 2.34
N ARG A 136 27.88 -39.93 1.45
CA ARG A 136 28.10 -41.37 1.19
C ARG A 136 29.48 -41.65 0.60
N LYS A 137 29.95 -40.81 -0.34
CA LYS A 137 31.28 -40.91 -0.94
C LYS A 137 32.39 -40.63 0.09
N THR A 138 32.20 -39.65 0.97
CA THR A 138 33.14 -39.37 2.08
C THR A 138 33.20 -40.52 3.10
N GLY A 139 32.07 -41.10 3.48
CA GLY A 139 32.02 -42.24 4.41
C GLY A 139 32.61 -43.54 3.85
N ARG A 140 32.63 -43.72 2.52
CA ARG A 140 33.34 -44.84 1.87
C ARG A 140 34.86 -44.63 1.86
N LYS A 141 35.35 -43.39 1.72
CA LYS A 141 36.79 -43.08 1.84
C LYS A 141 37.30 -43.28 3.27
N SER A 142 36.56 -42.86 4.29
CA SER A 142 36.96 -43.06 5.69
C SER A 142 36.96 -44.54 6.15
N LYS A 143 36.28 -45.45 5.43
CA LYS A 143 36.41 -46.90 5.65
C LYS A 143 37.71 -47.49 5.06
N LYS A 144 38.26 -46.88 4.00
CA LYS A 144 39.54 -47.27 3.41
C LYS A 144 40.74 -46.66 4.16
N ASP A 145 40.55 -45.48 4.75
CA ASP A 145 41.57 -44.78 5.55
C ASP A 145 41.54 -45.14 7.06
N GLY A 146 40.50 -45.83 7.51
CA GLY A 146 40.29 -46.21 8.91
C GLY A 146 41.35 -47.19 9.42
N GLU A 147 41.80 -48.12 8.59
CA GLU A 147 42.79 -49.13 9.00
C GLU A 147 44.18 -48.52 9.24
N LEU A 148 44.59 -47.54 8.42
CA LEU A 148 45.84 -46.79 8.60
C LEU A 148 45.75 -45.77 9.76
N SER A 149 44.61 -45.10 9.92
CA SER A 149 44.41 -44.08 10.97
C SER A 149 44.28 -44.66 12.38
N ILE A 150 43.73 -45.88 12.54
CA ILE A 150 43.67 -46.57 13.84
C ILE A 150 45.09 -46.78 14.39
N SER A 151 46.05 -47.18 13.55
CA SER A 151 47.44 -47.37 13.96
C SER A 151 48.12 -46.08 14.44
N GLN A 152 47.82 -44.96 13.78
CA GLN A 152 48.38 -43.64 14.09
C GLN A 152 47.76 -43.05 15.37
N GLY A 153 46.45 -43.23 15.56
CA GLY A 153 45.72 -42.85 16.78
C GLY A 153 46.16 -43.62 18.03
N LEU A 154 46.48 -44.91 17.90
CA LEU A 154 47.04 -45.72 18.99
C LEU A 154 48.44 -45.25 19.40
N LYS A 155 49.30 -44.86 18.44
CA LYS A 155 50.62 -44.25 18.71
C LYS A 155 50.47 -42.89 19.41
N LEU A 156 49.51 -42.05 19.02
CA LEU A 156 49.25 -40.76 19.65
C LEU A 156 48.75 -40.92 21.10
N LYS A 157 47.80 -41.84 21.34
CA LYS A 157 47.33 -42.17 22.70
C LYS A 157 48.47 -42.65 23.60
N ARG A 158 49.39 -43.46 23.07
CA ARG A 158 50.61 -43.91 23.79
C ARG A 158 51.58 -42.75 24.12
N ARG A 159 51.64 -41.71 23.28
CA ARG A 159 52.42 -40.49 23.56
C ARG A 159 51.73 -39.61 24.62
N LEU A 160 50.40 -39.50 24.57
CA LEU A 160 49.63 -38.72 25.55
C LEU A 160 49.68 -39.31 26.96
N THR A 161 49.63 -40.64 27.10
CA THR A 161 49.78 -41.31 28.40
C THR A 161 51.20 -41.18 28.97
N LYS A 162 52.24 -41.09 28.12
CA LYS A 162 53.59 -40.70 28.56
C LYS A 162 53.65 -39.26 29.10
N ILE A 163 52.88 -38.34 28.53
CA ILE A 163 52.86 -36.94 28.94
C ILE A 163 52.09 -36.74 30.26
N HIS A 164 50.99 -37.47 30.47
CA HIS A 164 50.21 -37.39 31.72
C HIS A 164 51.00 -37.91 32.93
N LYS A 165 51.87 -38.92 32.76
CA LYS A 165 52.73 -39.43 33.85
C LYS A 165 53.86 -38.47 34.27
N ARG A 166 54.10 -37.38 33.53
CA ARG A 166 55.14 -36.39 33.83
C ARG A 166 54.63 -35.12 34.54
N LYS A 167 53.33 -35.04 34.85
CA LYS A 167 52.70 -33.81 35.41
C LYS A 167 52.10 -33.93 36.81
N SER A 168 52.46 -34.93 37.60
CA SER A 168 52.06 -34.98 39.02
C SER A 168 53.21 -34.58 39.94
N VAL A 169 53.49 -33.28 40.03
CA VAL A 169 54.17 -32.67 41.17
C VAL A 169 53.56 -31.29 41.42
N ASN A 170 52.75 -31.24 42.49
CA ASN A 170 52.58 -30.19 43.50
C ASN A 170 52.48 -28.71 43.07
N GLY A 171 51.36 -28.10 43.46
CA GLY A 171 51.22 -26.65 43.63
C GLY A 171 49.75 -26.22 43.63
N PRO A 172 49.15 -25.80 44.76
CA PRO A 172 47.87 -25.09 44.73
C PRO A 172 48.15 -23.64 44.33
N VAL A 173 47.26 -22.99 43.55
CA VAL A 173 47.00 -21.52 43.62
C VAL A 173 46.05 -21.06 42.50
N THR A 174 44.93 -20.49 42.97
CA THR A 174 44.06 -19.45 42.40
C THR A 174 43.26 -19.68 41.12
N ILE A 175 41.94 -19.78 41.34
CA ILE A 175 40.88 -19.20 40.53
C ILE A 175 41.26 -17.76 40.16
N ARG A 176 41.47 -17.48 38.87
CA ARG A 176 41.54 -16.12 38.33
C ARG A 176 40.71 -16.05 37.05
N GLY A 177 39.61 -15.32 37.15
CA GLY A 177 38.66 -15.15 36.07
C GLY A 177 39.16 -14.27 34.93
N ASN A 178 38.31 -14.23 33.90
CA ASN A 178 38.04 -13.05 33.10
C ASN A 178 39.16 -12.60 32.14
N LEU A 179 39.23 -13.24 30.97
CA LEU A 179 39.58 -12.56 29.71
C LEU A 179 39.28 -13.48 28.52
N VAL A 180 38.19 -13.22 27.80
CA VAL A 180 38.10 -13.20 26.32
C VAL A 180 36.77 -12.49 26.06
N ASN A 181 36.83 -11.19 26.32
CA ASN A 181 35.83 -10.22 25.92
C ASN A 181 36.56 -9.30 24.95
N SER A 182 36.58 -9.65 23.65
CA SER A 182 36.92 -8.73 22.55
C SER A 182 36.98 -9.46 21.20
N HIS A 183 35.82 -9.64 20.55
CA HIS A 183 35.62 -9.17 19.18
C HIS A 183 34.15 -9.35 18.78
N ILE A 184 33.29 -8.46 19.28
CA ILE A 184 31.99 -8.23 18.63
C ILE A 184 32.26 -7.21 17.52
N PRO A 185 31.98 -7.51 16.24
CA PRO A 185 32.13 -6.56 15.15
C PRO A 185 31.30 -5.30 15.43
N ALA A 186 31.84 -4.12 15.14
CA ALA A 186 31.15 -2.83 15.39
C ALA A 186 29.73 -2.75 14.77
N TRP A 187 29.45 -3.56 13.75
CA TRP A 187 28.14 -3.65 13.09
C TRP A 187 27.07 -4.36 13.95
N GLU A 188 27.46 -5.29 14.82
CA GLU A 188 26.51 -6.03 15.68
C GLU A 188 26.05 -5.20 16.88
N LYS A 189 26.89 -4.26 17.36
CA LYS A 189 26.46 -3.26 18.36
C LYS A 189 25.34 -2.35 17.85
N LEU A 190 25.40 -1.95 16.57
CA LEU A 190 24.37 -1.12 15.95
C LEU A 190 23.04 -1.87 15.79
N ASP A 191 23.10 -3.17 15.52
CA ASP A 191 21.90 -4.00 15.30
C ASP A 191 21.14 -4.23 16.61
N ILE A 192 21.85 -4.46 17.72
CA ILE A 192 21.25 -4.60 19.05
C ILE A 192 20.60 -3.28 19.50
N ASP A 193 21.23 -2.13 19.22
CA ASP A 193 20.68 -0.81 19.54
C ASP A 193 19.43 -0.47 18.71
N LEU A 194 19.39 -0.86 17.44
CA LEU A 194 18.21 -0.69 16.58
C LEU A 194 17.05 -1.57 17.06
N LEU A 195 17.34 -2.82 17.43
CA LEU A 195 16.34 -3.77 17.92
C LEU A 195 15.79 -3.36 19.29
N ASN A 196 16.61 -2.76 20.15
CA ASN A 196 16.18 -2.19 21.43
C ASN A 196 15.36 -0.90 21.24
N LYS A 197 15.74 -0.02 20.31
CA LYS A 197 14.94 1.17 19.96
C LYS A 197 13.58 0.79 19.36
N GLU A 198 13.54 -0.24 18.52
CA GLU A 198 12.30 -0.78 17.97
C GLU A 198 11.41 -1.40 19.06
N LYS A 199 11.99 -2.15 20.00
CA LYS A 199 11.25 -2.69 21.15
C LYS A 199 10.67 -1.60 22.05
N VAL A 200 11.46 -0.59 22.39
CA VAL A 200 10.99 0.59 23.15
C VAL A 200 9.88 1.31 22.39
N GLN A 201 9.97 1.42 21.06
CA GLN A 201 8.88 1.98 20.25
C GLN A 201 7.63 1.08 20.23
N ARG A 202 7.76 -0.24 20.24
CA ARG A 202 6.61 -1.16 20.29
C ARG A 202 5.92 -1.17 21.66
N GLU A 203 6.66 -0.92 22.74
CA GLU A 203 6.12 -0.82 24.11
C GLU A 203 5.35 0.49 24.35
N VAL A 204 5.66 1.55 23.60
CA VAL A 204 4.89 2.80 23.63
C VAL A 204 3.70 2.66 22.69
N SER A 205 2.48 2.72 23.25
CA SER A 205 1.23 2.67 22.48
C SER A 205 1.25 3.68 21.32
N LEU A 206 0.78 3.27 20.14
CA LEU A 206 0.73 4.13 18.94
C LEU A 206 0.02 5.46 19.21
N ALA A 207 -0.99 5.45 20.09
CA ALA A 207 -1.70 6.66 20.51
C ALA A 207 -0.77 7.63 21.26
N ASP A 208 0.14 7.14 22.10
CA ASP A 208 1.11 7.94 22.85
C ASP A 208 2.17 8.54 21.93
N GLN A 209 2.62 7.78 20.93
CA GLN A 209 3.53 8.29 19.91
C GLN A 209 2.92 9.43 19.09
N ILE A 210 1.65 9.29 18.70
CA ILE A 210 0.91 10.34 17.98
C ILE A 210 0.75 11.58 18.86
N ARG A 211 0.41 11.42 20.14
CA ARG A 211 0.30 12.54 21.09
C ARG A 211 1.65 13.25 21.29
N ALA A 212 2.73 12.50 21.50
CA ALA A 212 4.08 13.07 21.67
C ALA A 212 4.56 13.81 20.41
N ALA A 213 4.35 13.24 19.22
CA ALA A 213 4.70 13.86 17.96
C ALA A 213 3.90 15.16 17.70
N LYS A 214 2.61 15.16 18.03
CA LYS A 214 1.75 16.36 17.93
C LYS A 214 2.22 17.45 18.89
N ASN A 215 2.52 17.10 20.14
CA ASN A 215 3.01 18.06 21.14
C ASN A 215 4.37 18.64 20.76
N LYS A 216 5.28 17.81 20.20
CA LYS A 216 6.57 18.27 19.69
C LYS A 216 6.43 19.29 18.55
N ARG A 217 5.46 19.08 17.63
CA ARG A 217 5.14 20.05 16.58
C ARG A 217 4.60 21.36 17.14
N MET A 218 3.73 21.30 18.14
CA MET A 218 3.22 22.52 18.77
C MET A 218 4.31 23.30 19.51
N GLN A 219 5.27 22.60 20.14
CA GLN A 219 6.42 23.24 20.78
C GLN A 219 7.39 23.85 19.77
N SER A 220 7.62 23.23 18.61
CA SER A 220 8.44 23.85 17.55
C SER A 220 7.77 25.08 16.96
N THR A 221 6.46 25.03 16.71
CA THR A 221 5.72 26.20 16.21
C THR A 221 5.62 27.31 17.25
N ALA A 222 5.47 26.98 18.54
CA ALA A 222 5.45 27.98 19.60
C ALA A 222 6.82 28.67 19.77
N LYS A 223 7.92 27.93 19.64
CA LYS A 223 9.28 28.50 19.65
C LYS A 223 9.55 29.38 18.42
N GLU A 224 9.03 29.00 17.26
CA GLU A 224 9.15 29.78 16.02
C GLU A 224 8.32 31.07 16.08
N VAL A 225 7.10 31.02 16.63
CA VAL A 225 6.25 32.20 16.83
C VAL A 225 6.84 33.16 17.86
N LEU A 226 7.43 32.66 18.96
CA LEU A 226 8.11 33.52 19.95
C LEU A 226 9.33 34.26 19.36
N VAL A 227 10.06 33.60 18.46
CA VAL A 227 11.20 34.22 17.75
C VAL A 227 10.73 35.26 16.72
N ALA A 228 9.62 35.01 16.04
CA ALA A 228 9.04 35.94 15.06
C ALA A 228 8.40 37.19 15.70
N SER A 229 7.79 37.07 16.88
CA SER A 229 7.17 38.20 17.58
C SER A 229 8.19 39.19 18.18
N SER A 230 9.45 38.80 18.34
CA SER A 230 10.51 39.70 18.83
C SER A 230 11.08 40.62 17.75
N SER A 231 10.77 40.41 16.46
CA SER A 231 11.46 41.12 15.36
C SER A 231 10.58 42.04 14.49
N ALA A 232 9.31 42.29 14.87
CA ALA A 232 8.41 43.10 14.05
C ALA A 232 7.78 44.23 14.88
N HIS A 233 8.46 45.38 14.90
CA HIS A 233 7.81 46.69 15.06
C HIS A 233 8.00 47.47 13.76
N PRO A 234 6.90 47.90 13.11
CA PRO A 234 6.97 49.12 12.33
C PRO A 234 5.83 50.09 12.67
N PHE A 235 6.28 51.28 13.09
CA PHE A 235 5.81 52.62 12.73
C PHE A 235 4.45 52.74 12.00
N SER A 236 3.46 53.37 12.64
CA SER A 236 2.16 53.68 12.03
C SER A 236 2.14 55.04 11.31
N MET A 237 1.38 55.04 10.22
CA MET A 237 0.91 56.13 9.36
C MET A 237 0.53 57.43 10.06
N ARG A 238 0.74 58.56 9.36
CA ARG A 238 0.11 59.85 9.65
C ARG A 238 -0.46 60.43 8.34
N CYS A 239 -1.78 60.32 8.14
CA CYS A 239 -2.52 61.15 7.19
C CYS A 239 -2.94 62.44 7.91
N ARG A 240 -2.87 63.59 7.24
CA ARG A 240 -3.48 64.85 7.69
C ARG A 240 -4.45 65.34 6.62
N ASP A 241 -5.50 65.96 7.14
CA ASP A 241 -6.69 66.51 6.50
C ASP A 241 -6.41 67.60 5.44
#